data_AF-A0A945Z996-F1
#
_entry.id   AF-A0A945Z996-F1
#
_cell.length_a   1.000
_cell.length_b   1.000
_cell.length_c   1.000
_cell.angle_alpha   90.00
_cell.angle_beta   90.00
_cell.angle_gamma   90.00
#
_symmetry.space_group_name_H-M   'P 1'
#
loop_
_entity.id
_entity.type
_entity.pdbx_description
1 polymer ?
#
loop_
_entity_poly.entity_id
_entity_poly.type
_entity_poly.pdbx_seq_one_letter_code
_entity_poly.pdbx_strand_id
1 'polypeptide(L)'
;MGLKRLVTFDRIPDLIRKRLLIRMKIDNSRRIYLLSWIGFIFLFLFIALDVIRFQGGKIEYGGIYFTLFITHLLFALFIIPIVIFRIQRNAFLSGKSEYAMYYIYAWTIYLSVLLTFMSVLSLFERGSLSLYAIYILVINLSIVMRHRERIYLNLLSFLVIMIAITTLYFDDLEGM
;
A
#
# COMPACT_ATOMS: atom_id res chain seq x y z
N MET A 1 20.43 -26.45 -18.63
CA MET A 1 20.03 -25.40 -17.64
C MET A 1 18.73 -25.84 -16.99
N GLY A 2 18.80 -26.45 -15.80
CA GLY A 2 17.62 -26.95 -15.11
C GLY A 2 16.82 -25.80 -14.47
N LEU A 3 15.58 -25.60 -14.91
CA LEU A 3 14.61 -24.80 -14.16
C LEU A 3 14.53 -25.38 -12.75
N LYS A 4 15.08 -24.66 -11.76
CA LYS A 4 14.83 -24.92 -10.34
C LYS A 4 13.31 -24.88 -10.17
N ARG A 5 12.68 -26.04 -9.96
CA ARG A 5 11.27 -26.15 -9.58
C ARG A 5 11.04 -25.16 -8.44
N LEU A 6 10.22 -24.15 -8.70
CA LEU A 6 9.62 -23.33 -7.65
C LEU A 6 9.01 -24.31 -6.66
N VAL A 7 9.60 -24.40 -5.46
CA VAL A 7 9.09 -25.22 -4.38
C VAL A 7 7.71 -24.67 -4.05
N THR A 8 6.68 -25.29 -4.59
CA THR A 8 5.31 -24.97 -4.25
C THR A 8 5.11 -25.36 -2.79
N PHE A 9 4.45 -24.49 -2.02
CA PHE A 9 4.17 -24.68 -0.59
C PHE A 9 3.48 -26.02 -0.26
N ASP A 10 2.95 -26.71 -1.28
CA ASP A 10 2.23 -27.97 -1.20
C ASP A 10 3.12 -29.20 -0.94
N ARG A 11 4.45 -29.08 -1.06
CA ARG A 11 5.40 -30.19 -0.79
C ARG A 11 6.18 -30.06 0.53
N ILE A 12 5.87 -29.05 1.34
CA ILE A 12 6.56 -28.79 2.60
C ILE A 12 5.84 -29.56 3.72
N PRO A 13 6.55 -30.34 4.56
CA PRO A 13 5.96 -31.00 5.73
C PRO A 13 5.11 -30.03 6.56
N ASP A 14 3.92 -30.46 7.00
CA ASP A 14 2.93 -29.59 7.65
C ASP A 14 3.48 -28.83 8.87
N LEU A 15 4.38 -29.46 9.62
CA LEU A 15 5.10 -28.84 10.75
C LEU A 15 5.92 -27.62 10.32
N ILE A 16 6.65 -27.72 9.20
CA ILE A 16 7.47 -26.63 8.66
C ILE A 16 6.56 -25.53 8.12
N ARG A 17 5.48 -25.90 7.43
CA ARG A 17 4.47 -24.94 6.93
C ARG A 17 3.83 -24.14 8.05
N LYS A 18 3.44 -24.79 9.16
CA LYS A 18 2.87 -24.12 10.34
C LYS A 18 3.87 -23.14 10.97
N ARG A 19 5.13 -23.55 11.14
CA ARG A 19 6.19 -22.66 11.66
C ARG A 19 6.45 -21.45 10.75
N LEU A 20 6.48 -21.65 9.43
CA LEU A 20 6.63 -20.57 8.46
C LEU A 20 5.48 -19.58 8.53
N LEU A 21 4.23 -20.06 8.63
CA LEU A 21 3.06 -19.19 8.75
C LEU A 21 3.09 -18.35 10.04
N ILE A 22 3.48 -18.95 11.16
CA ILE A 22 3.64 -18.22 12.43
C ILE A 22 4.70 -17.12 12.29
N ARG A 23 5.86 -17.46 11.71
CA ARG A 23 6.94 -16.49 11.48
C ARG A 23 6.49 -15.34 10.56
N MET A 24 5.82 -15.66 9.46
CA MET A 24 5.26 -14.65 8.55
C MET A 24 4.29 -13.71 9.25
N LYS A 25 3.40 -14.23 10.12
CA LYS A 25 2.48 -13.40 10.92
C LYS A 25 3.26 -12.41 11.80
N ILE A 26 4.22 -12.90 12.58
CA ILE A 26 5.01 -12.08 13.51
C ILE A 26 5.78 -11.00 12.74
N ASP A 27 6.49 -11.38 11.68
CA ASP A 27 7.31 -10.47 10.90
C ASP A 27 6.44 -9.40 10.22
N ASN A 28 5.34 -9.79 9.58
CA ASN A 28 4.43 -8.83 8.96
C ASN A 28 3.78 -7.90 9.99
N SER A 29 3.33 -8.38 11.14
CA SER A 29 2.74 -7.52 12.16
C SER A 29 3.72 -6.44 12.63
N ARG A 30 5.02 -6.77 12.79
CA ARG A 30 6.06 -5.79 13.11
C ARG A 30 6.28 -4.79 11.98
N ARG A 31 6.35 -5.26 10.74
CA ARG A 31 6.55 -4.38 9.57
C ARG A 31 5.36 -3.45 9.35
N ILE A 32 4.14 -3.96 9.49
CA ILE A 32 2.91 -3.15 9.45
C ILE A 32 2.95 -2.08 10.52
N TYR A 33 3.31 -2.42 11.76
CA TYR A 33 3.44 -1.43 12.83
C TYR A 33 4.44 -0.31 12.46
N LEU A 34 5.61 -0.66 11.92
CA LEU A 34 6.62 0.32 11.50
C LEU A 34 6.16 1.18 10.31
N LEU A 35 5.62 0.56 9.27
CA LEU A 35 5.08 1.27 8.10
C LEU A 35 3.90 2.16 8.48
N SER A 36 3.14 1.76 9.49
CA SER A 36 2.03 2.54 10.01
C SER A 36 2.52 3.85 10.64
N TRP A 37 3.61 3.79 11.42
CA TRP A 37 4.27 5.00 11.93
C TRP A 37 4.80 5.90 10.82
N ILE A 38 5.46 5.31 9.81
CA ILE A 38 5.99 6.06 8.66
C ILE A 38 4.85 6.77 7.92
N GLY A 39 3.77 6.06 7.60
CA GLY A 39 2.60 6.66 6.95
C GLY A 39 1.92 7.71 7.81
N PHE A 40 1.84 7.51 9.13
CA PHE A 40 1.31 8.52 10.03
C PHE A 40 2.17 9.80 10.07
N ILE A 41 3.50 9.69 9.91
CA ILE A 41 4.37 10.85 9.72
C ILE A 41 4.07 11.54 8.38
N PHE A 42 3.86 10.78 7.31
CA PHE A 42 3.50 11.32 6.00
C PHE A 42 2.20 12.14 6.03
N LEU A 43 1.24 11.81 6.88
CA LEU A 43 0.04 12.64 7.07
C LEU A 43 0.39 14.10 7.35
N PHE A 44 1.32 14.36 8.27
CA PHE A 44 1.71 15.73 8.62
C PHE A 44 2.43 16.43 7.46
N LEU A 45 3.28 15.71 6.73
CA LEU A 45 3.95 16.24 5.54
C LEU A 45 2.94 16.60 4.44
N PHE A 46 1.95 15.75 4.22
CA PHE A 46 0.92 15.99 3.22
C PHE A 46 -0.03 17.13 3.63
N ILE A 47 -0.41 17.22 4.90
CA ILE A 47 -1.19 18.37 5.41
C ILE A 47 -0.41 19.67 5.20
N ALA A 48 0.89 19.71 5.46
CA ALA A 48 1.71 20.89 5.20
C ALA A 48 1.70 21.28 3.72
N LEU A 49 1.80 20.29 2.81
CA LEU A 49 1.67 20.52 1.36
C LEU A 49 0.28 21.04 0.98
N ASP A 50 -0.78 20.54 1.59
CA ASP A 50 -2.15 20.98 1.31
C ASP A 50 -2.43 22.38 1.84
N VAL A 51 -1.87 22.77 2.98
CA VAL A 51 -1.92 24.16 3.48
C VAL A 51 -1.28 25.11 2.47
N ILE A 52 -0.13 24.75 1.90
CA ILE A 52 0.53 25.55 0.85
C ILE A 52 -0.37 25.65 -0.39
N ARG A 53 -1.00 24.54 -0.81
CA ARG A 53 -1.95 24.53 -1.95
C ARG A 53 -3.18 25.38 -1.68
N PHE A 54 -3.71 25.33 -0.47
CA PHE A 54 -4.86 26.13 -0.04
C PHE A 54 -4.54 27.62 -0.10
N GLN A 55 -3.40 28.04 0.48
CA GLN A 55 -2.95 29.43 0.44
C GLN A 55 -2.69 29.93 -0.98
N GLY A 56 -2.25 29.05 -1.88
CA GLY A 56 -2.11 29.35 -3.30
C GLY A 56 -3.42 29.29 -4.11
N GLY A 57 -4.58 29.12 -3.47
CA GLY A 57 -5.90 29.01 -4.10
C GLY A 57 -6.17 27.71 -4.86
N LYS A 58 -5.20 26.81 -5.00
CA LYS A 58 -5.30 25.64 -5.90
C LYS A 58 -6.43 24.66 -5.54
N ILE A 59 -6.80 24.59 -4.26
CA ILE A 59 -7.85 23.68 -3.79
C ILE A 59 -9.25 24.15 -4.23
N GLU A 60 -9.47 25.47 -4.32
CA GLU A 60 -10.77 26.04 -4.69
C GLU A 60 -11.06 25.91 -6.19
N TYR A 61 -10.01 25.92 -7.01
CA TYR A 61 -10.15 25.96 -8.48
C TYR A 61 -9.92 24.60 -9.17
N GLY A 62 -9.57 23.53 -8.46
CA GLY A 62 -9.25 22.24 -9.07
C GLY A 62 -9.73 21.04 -8.28
N GLY A 63 -10.69 20.28 -8.84
CA GLY A 63 -11.23 19.07 -8.22
C GLY A 63 -10.16 18.05 -7.82
N ILE A 64 -9.07 17.94 -8.60
CA ILE A 64 -7.95 17.05 -8.31
C ILE A 64 -7.23 17.39 -6.99
N TYR A 65 -7.07 18.68 -6.66
CA TYR A 65 -6.38 19.10 -5.44
C TYR A 65 -7.24 18.82 -4.21
N PHE A 66 -8.57 18.97 -4.33
CA PHE A 66 -9.50 18.56 -3.28
C PHE A 66 -9.48 17.03 -3.09
N THR A 67 -9.47 16.24 -4.17
CA THR A 67 -9.36 14.79 -4.08
C THR A 67 -8.03 14.34 -3.45
N LEU A 68 -6.92 15.00 -3.79
CA LEU A 68 -5.62 14.78 -3.15
C LEU A 68 -5.67 15.07 -1.64
N PHE A 69 -6.26 16.19 -1.24
CA PHE A 69 -6.46 16.53 0.18
C PHE A 69 -7.23 15.44 0.93
N ILE A 70 -8.38 15.01 0.40
CA ILE A 70 -9.16 13.91 1.01
C ILE A 70 -8.33 12.63 1.10
N THR A 71 -7.56 12.31 0.06
CA THR A 71 -6.69 11.13 0.03
C THR A 71 -5.58 11.22 1.07
N HIS A 72 -5.00 12.40 1.30
CA HIS A 72 -4.03 12.63 2.35
C HIS A 72 -4.62 12.43 3.75
N LEU A 73 -5.85 12.89 3.99
CA LEU A 73 -6.53 12.66 5.28
C LEU A 73 -6.72 11.17 5.59
N LEU A 74 -6.82 10.30 4.56
CA LEU A 74 -6.91 8.87 4.78
C LEU A 74 -5.66 8.32 5.51
N PHE A 75 -4.49 8.97 5.44
CA PHE A 75 -3.33 8.55 6.23
C PHE A 75 -3.56 8.62 7.74
N ALA A 76 -4.56 9.36 8.23
CA ALA A 76 -4.97 9.31 9.64
C ALA A 76 -5.36 7.89 10.08
N LEU A 77 -5.89 7.06 9.18
CA LEU A 77 -6.25 5.67 9.46
C LEU A 77 -5.03 4.78 9.78
N PHE A 78 -3.80 5.25 9.52
CA PHE A 78 -2.58 4.54 9.93
C PHE A 78 -2.43 4.48 11.46
N ILE A 79 -3.21 5.26 12.22
CA ILE A 79 -3.27 5.11 13.68
C ILE A 79 -3.90 3.78 14.11
N ILE A 80 -4.85 3.24 13.33
CA ILE A 80 -5.58 2.00 13.64
C ILE A 80 -4.60 0.81 13.81
N PRO A 81 -3.74 0.49 12.83
CA PRO A 81 -2.78 -0.60 12.97
C PRO A 81 -1.77 -0.37 14.11
N ILE A 82 -1.39 0.88 14.40
CA ILE A 82 -0.54 1.22 15.55
C ILE A 82 -1.23 0.83 16.86
N VAL A 83 -2.49 1.26 17.04
CA VAL A 83 -3.28 1.01 18.25
C VAL A 83 -3.58 -0.47 18.43
N ILE A 84 -4.05 -1.16 17.37
CA ILE A 84 -4.35 -2.60 17.40
C ILE A 84 -3.10 -3.40 17.81
N PHE A 85 -1.95 -3.10 17.20
CA PHE A 85 -0.70 -3.79 17.53
C PHE A 85 -0.27 -3.52 18.98
N ARG A 86 -0.45 -2.30 19.50
CA ARG A 86 -0.13 -1.98 20.90
C ARG A 86 -1.02 -2.74 21.89
N ILE A 87 -2.32 -2.77 21.67
CA ILE A 87 -3.28 -3.47 22.55
C ILE A 87 -3.02 -4.98 22.53
N GLN A 88 -2.77 -5.56 21.36
CA GLN A 88 -2.62 -7.01 21.19
C GLN A 88 -1.16 -7.47 21.04
N ARG A 89 -0.20 -6.66 21.51
CA ARG A 89 1.24 -6.87 21.27
C ARG A 89 1.68 -8.30 21.60
N ASN A 90 1.29 -8.82 22.77
CA ASN A 90 1.68 -10.14 23.23
C ASN A 90 1.09 -11.26 22.35
N ALA A 91 -0.14 -11.11 21.87
CA ALA A 91 -0.80 -12.08 20.99
C ALA A 91 -0.16 -12.13 19.59
N PHE A 92 0.23 -10.97 19.05
CA PHE A 92 0.96 -10.89 17.79
C PHE A 92 2.37 -11.47 17.91
N LEU A 93 3.11 -11.10 18.95
CA LEU A 93 4.50 -11.56 19.15
C LEU A 93 4.62 -13.05 19.46
N SER A 94 3.61 -13.64 20.10
CA SER A 94 3.55 -15.08 20.34
C SER A 94 3.00 -15.87 19.15
N GLY A 95 2.53 -15.21 18.10
CA GLY A 95 1.92 -15.85 16.92
C GLY A 95 0.57 -16.51 17.21
N LYS A 96 -0.02 -16.26 18.38
CA LYS A 96 -1.30 -16.85 18.84
C LYS A 96 -2.53 -16.05 18.44
N SER A 97 -2.35 -14.85 17.89
CA SER A 97 -3.49 -14.04 17.42
C SER A 97 -4.20 -14.73 16.24
N GLU A 98 -5.47 -15.08 16.45
CA GLU A 98 -6.36 -15.65 15.44
C GLU A 98 -6.64 -14.63 14.33
N TYR A 99 -6.73 -13.35 14.69
CA TYR A 99 -7.06 -12.25 13.78
C TYR A 99 -5.86 -11.71 12.99
N ALA A 100 -4.64 -12.22 13.23
CA ALA A 100 -3.44 -11.65 12.63
C ALA A 100 -3.42 -11.68 11.09
N MET A 101 -3.95 -12.73 10.48
CA MET A 101 -4.01 -12.80 9.01
C MET A 101 -4.98 -11.77 8.44
N TYR A 102 -6.18 -11.67 9.01
CA TYR A 102 -7.18 -10.70 8.56
C TYR A 102 -6.65 -9.28 8.68
N TYR A 103 -6.00 -8.97 9.79
CA TYR A 103 -5.31 -7.70 10.00
C TYR A 103 -4.25 -7.41 8.92
N ILE A 104 -3.38 -8.38 8.62
CA ILE A 104 -2.34 -8.23 7.59
C ILE A 104 -2.96 -8.00 6.21
N TYR A 105 -3.95 -8.80 5.81
CA TYR A 105 -4.60 -8.67 4.51
C TYR A 105 -5.37 -7.36 4.38
N ALA A 106 -6.19 -7.00 5.37
CA ALA A 106 -6.95 -5.77 5.36
C ALA A 106 -6.03 -4.54 5.24
N TRP A 107 -4.94 -4.51 6.01
CA TRP A 107 -3.98 -3.42 5.93
C TRP A 107 -3.26 -3.37 4.58
N THR A 108 -2.87 -4.53 4.04
CA THR A 108 -2.20 -4.62 2.74
C THR A 108 -3.09 -4.12 1.60
N ILE A 109 -4.37 -4.52 1.60
CA ILE A 109 -5.35 -4.07 0.61
C ILE A 109 -5.56 -2.57 0.74
N TYR A 110 -5.80 -2.08 1.95
CA TYR A 110 -5.98 -0.65 2.21
C TYR A 110 -4.77 0.18 1.73
N LEU A 111 -3.56 -0.21 2.11
CA LEU A 111 -2.34 0.47 1.65
C LEU A 111 -2.22 0.44 0.13
N SER A 112 -2.54 -0.70 -0.49
CA SER A 112 -2.44 -0.86 -1.95
C SER A 112 -3.41 0.04 -2.69
N VAL A 113 -4.67 0.09 -2.24
CA VAL A 113 -5.69 0.97 -2.80
C VAL A 113 -5.29 2.44 -2.63
N LEU A 114 -4.90 2.83 -1.41
CA LEU A 114 -4.52 4.21 -1.11
C LEU A 114 -3.36 4.69 -1.98
N LEU A 115 -2.27 3.93 -2.03
CA LEU A 115 -1.07 4.33 -2.77
C LEU A 115 -1.25 4.23 -4.29
N THR A 116 -2.01 3.25 -4.80
CA THR A 116 -2.36 3.19 -6.22
C THR A 116 -3.21 4.41 -6.59
N PHE A 117 -4.21 4.75 -5.78
CA PHE A 117 -5.06 5.91 -6.02
C PHE A 117 -4.27 7.22 -5.98
N MET A 118 -3.40 7.41 -5.00
CA MET A 118 -2.49 8.57 -4.99
C MET A 118 -1.58 8.61 -6.22
N SER A 119 -1.11 7.45 -6.69
CA SER A 119 -0.25 7.39 -7.87
C SER A 119 -0.99 7.85 -9.13
N VAL A 120 -2.26 7.46 -9.26
CA VAL A 120 -3.15 7.95 -10.32
C VAL A 120 -3.31 9.47 -10.21
N LEU A 121 -3.66 9.99 -9.04
CA LEU A 121 -3.81 11.44 -8.83
C LEU A 121 -2.51 12.21 -9.11
N SER A 122 -1.36 11.68 -8.69
CA SER A 122 -0.06 12.30 -8.96
C SER A 122 0.30 12.28 -10.44
N LEU A 123 -0.16 11.27 -11.19
CA LEU A 123 0.02 11.18 -12.63
C LEU A 123 -0.83 12.25 -13.32
N PHE A 124 -2.10 12.43 -12.94
CA PHE A 124 -2.95 13.49 -13.48
C PHE A 124 -2.48 14.91 -13.06
N GLU A 125 -1.91 15.09 -11.86
CA GLU A 125 -1.42 16.41 -11.41
C GLU A 125 -0.12 16.84 -12.10
N ARG A 126 0.82 15.90 -12.32
CA ARG A 126 2.21 16.22 -12.69
C ARG A 126 2.82 15.35 -13.78
N GLY A 127 2.07 14.41 -14.36
CA GLY A 127 2.58 13.45 -15.34
C GLY A 127 3.64 12.49 -14.79
N SER A 128 3.73 12.30 -13.47
CA SER A 128 4.82 11.53 -12.83
C SER A 128 4.37 10.14 -12.36
N LEU A 129 5.15 9.12 -12.72
CA LEU A 129 5.02 7.74 -12.22
C LEU A 129 5.87 7.45 -10.98
N SER A 130 6.56 8.46 -10.42
CA SER A 130 7.46 8.27 -9.27
C SER A 130 6.75 7.66 -8.06
N LEU A 131 5.52 8.10 -7.77
CA LEU A 131 4.75 7.60 -6.65
C LEU A 131 4.32 6.14 -6.85
N TYR A 132 4.02 5.75 -8.09
CA TYR A 132 3.74 4.36 -8.45
C TYR A 132 4.96 3.46 -8.25
N ALA A 133 6.14 3.92 -8.63
CA ALA A 133 7.39 3.18 -8.41
C ALA A 133 7.67 2.98 -6.91
N ILE A 134 7.49 4.03 -6.09
CA ILE A 134 7.62 3.95 -4.63
C ILE A 134 6.61 2.95 -4.06
N TYR A 135 5.35 3.01 -4.50
CA TYR A 135 4.31 2.06 -4.12
C TYR A 135 4.72 0.60 -4.39
N ILE A 136 5.18 0.30 -5.61
CA ILE A 136 5.60 -1.05 -6.00
C ILE A 136 6.74 -1.52 -5.10
N LEU A 137 7.74 -0.67 -4.84
CA LEU A 137 8.83 -1.01 -3.92
C LEU A 137 8.33 -1.30 -2.50
N VAL A 138 7.45 -0.44 -1.97
CA VAL A 138 6.90 -0.60 -0.63
C VAL A 138 6.13 -1.92 -0.50
N ILE A 139 5.19 -2.22 -1.40
CA ILE A 139 4.41 -3.47 -1.32
C ILE A 139 5.30 -4.71 -1.49
N ASN A 140 6.23 -4.69 -2.44
CA ASN A 140 7.03 -5.88 -2.77
C ASN A 140 8.14 -6.18 -1.74
N LEU A 141 8.68 -5.16 -1.08
CA LEU A 141 9.77 -5.33 -0.10
C LEU A 141 9.25 -5.39 1.34
N SER A 142 8.19 -4.64 1.64
CA SER A 142 7.81 -4.43 3.03
C SER A 142 6.86 -5.50 3.55
N ILE A 143 6.07 -6.17 2.72
CA ILE A 143 5.15 -7.22 3.19
C ILE A 143 5.55 -8.59 2.66
N VAL A 144 5.66 -9.55 3.59
CA VAL A 144 5.92 -10.95 3.28
C VAL A 144 4.60 -11.61 2.89
N MET A 145 4.37 -11.78 1.59
CA MET A 145 3.15 -12.37 1.04
C MET A 145 3.47 -13.62 0.24
N ARG A 146 2.46 -14.43 -0.06
CA ARG A 146 2.62 -15.52 -1.02
C ARG A 146 2.85 -14.93 -2.40
N HIS A 147 3.66 -15.60 -3.22
CA HIS A 147 4.00 -15.13 -4.56
C HIS A 147 2.77 -14.83 -5.43
N ARG A 148 1.74 -15.69 -5.36
CA ARG A 148 0.48 -15.50 -6.10
C ARG A 148 -0.25 -14.22 -5.68
N GLU A 149 -0.36 -13.95 -4.39
CA GLU A 149 -1.03 -12.75 -3.85
C GLU A 149 -0.31 -11.47 -4.30
N ARG A 150 1.03 -11.49 -4.27
CA ARG A 150 1.88 -10.41 -4.76
C ARG A 150 1.69 -10.16 -6.25
N ILE A 151 1.63 -11.21 -7.07
CA ILE A 151 1.36 -11.09 -8.50
C ILE A 151 -0.01 -10.44 -8.73
N TYR A 152 -1.06 -10.91 -8.04
CA TYR A 152 -2.40 -10.35 -8.22
C TYR A 152 -2.48 -8.87 -7.85
N LEU A 153 -1.86 -8.46 -6.73
CA LEU A 153 -1.80 -7.05 -6.34
C LEU A 153 -1.05 -6.20 -7.37
N ASN A 154 0.15 -6.62 -7.79
CA ASN A 154 0.93 -5.87 -8.77
C ASN A 154 0.23 -5.80 -10.13
N LEU A 155 -0.39 -6.90 -10.58
CA LEU A 155 -1.12 -6.94 -11.85
C LEU A 155 -2.33 -6.01 -11.81
N LEU A 156 -3.11 -6.04 -10.72
CA LEU A 156 -4.26 -5.15 -10.56
C LEU A 156 -3.84 -3.69 -10.58
N SER A 157 -2.80 -3.33 -9.80
CA SER A 157 -2.31 -1.95 -9.75
C SER A 157 -1.69 -1.52 -11.08
N PHE A 158 -1.04 -2.42 -11.81
CA PHE A 158 -0.55 -2.16 -13.17
C PHE A 158 -1.70 -1.84 -14.12
N LEU A 159 -2.78 -2.64 -14.12
CA LEU A 159 -3.95 -2.39 -14.96
C LEU A 159 -4.57 -1.02 -14.65
N VAL A 160 -4.72 -0.65 -13.38
CA VAL A 160 -5.26 0.67 -12.99
C VAL A 160 -4.40 1.81 -13.52
N ILE A 161 -3.08 1.72 -13.40
CA ILE A 161 -2.16 2.75 -13.89
C ILE A 161 -2.14 2.81 -15.42
N MET A 162 -2.20 1.67 -16.10
CA MET A 162 -2.29 1.64 -17.57
C MET A 162 -3.56 2.33 -18.07
N ILE A 163 -4.69 2.11 -17.40
CA ILE A 163 -5.94 2.82 -17.71
C ILE A 163 -5.73 4.33 -17.54
N ALA A 164 -5.17 4.78 -16.40
CA ALA A 164 -4.92 6.19 -16.15
C ALA A 164 -3.98 6.85 -17.18
N ILE A 165 -2.88 6.17 -17.56
CA ILE A 165 -1.97 6.64 -18.62
C ILE A 165 -2.71 6.74 -19.96
N THR A 166 -3.52 5.74 -20.29
CA THR A 166 -4.28 5.72 -21.54
C THR A 166 -5.28 6.86 -21.60
N THR A 167 -5.99 7.13 -20.50
CA THR A 167 -6.91 8.28 -20.39
C THR A 167 -6.20 9.60 -20.64
N LEU A 168 -5.06 9.83 -19.97
CA LEU A 168 -4.26 11.05 -20.17
C LEU A 168 -3.79 11.21 -21.62
N TYR A 169 -3.34 10.13 -22.25
CA TYR A 169 -2.89 10.17 -23.63
C TYR A 169 -4.02 10.54 -24.61
N PHE A 170 -5.25 10.08 -24.36
CA PHE A 170 -6.40 10.47 -25.19
C PHE A 170 -6.84 11.91 -24.94
N ASP A 171 -6.85 12.37 -23.68
CA ASP A 171 -7.16 13.76 -23.36
C ASP A 171 -6.17 14.73 -24.04
N ASP A 172 -4.88 14.39 -24.08
CA ASP A 172 -3.85 15.18 -24.77
C ASP A 172 -4.06 15.22 -26.29
N LEU A 173 -4.57 14.14 -26.91
CA LEU A 173 -4.86 14.08 -28.34
C LEU A 173 -6.12 14.87 -28.74
N GLU A 174 -7.14 14.91 -27.88
CA GLU A 174 -8.36 15.69 -28.13
C GLU A 174 -8.16 17.20 -27.89
N GLY A 175 -7.17 17.58 -27.09
CA GLY A 175 -6.79 18.97 -26.82
C GLY A 175 -5.87 19.62 -27.86
N MET A 176 -5.38 18.86 -28.86
CA MET A 176 -4.58 19.34 -30.01
C MET A 176 -5.43 19.57 -31.25
#